data_AF-A0A8X7ZSV6-F1
#
_entry.id   AF-A0A8X7ZSV6-F1
#
_cell.length_a   1.000
_cell.length_b   1.000
_cell.length_c   1.000
_cell.angle_alpha   90.00
_cell.angle_beta   90.00
_cell.angle_gamma   90.00
#
_symmetry.space_group_name_H-M   'P 1'
#
loop_
_entity.id
_entity.type
_entity.pdbx_description
1 polymer ?
#
loop_
_entity_poly.entity_id
_entity_poly.type
_entity_poly.pdbx_seq_one_letter_code
_entity_poly.pdbx_strand_id
1 'polypeptide(L)'
;MDSVAESSKNRKRLREEEEQQQKEEIEDEETSSTDQTLSLVDSLTFSDTMVALRIMRAQFPHIDKVSIQPFILHSQLYSSVKDRTQVDRELESLRREKVLRVFKLNTGQDDYAIMFLDDYLTQVDRVVKRMEEKKQRNLEVFEWFKTHVIDNKQDPSIDDQELRLLLSLGGKVKDEHISLLINAGLLVIKQGLFWTQMKEEMATSPIGAIWTFWLAACFDDFFPGIPGSNGINGTVVALPIDISWTTRQLIDPNMYWFAIPNIGSILKGLSQGRKELLSLLNRQRYKEMMLAPLEKKRLRLSLLDMRFHLRDLIGSGHLKTVNTPTGLLVRVSKD
;
A
#
# COMPACT_ATOMS: atom_id res chain seq x y z
N MET A 1 6.54 -76.55 -36.53
CA MET A 1 6.00 -75.19 -36.44
C MET A 1 5.80 -74.88 -34.98
N ASP A 2 6.31 -73.72 -34.57
CA ASP A 2 5.93 -72.92 -33.39
C ASP A 2 6.21 -73.46 -31.98
N SER A 3 7.45 -73.33 -31.51
CA SER A 3 7.73 -73.22 -30.06
C SER A 3 9.05 -72.53 -29.66
N VAL A 4 9.94 -72.17 -30.59
CA VAL A 4 11.26 -71.59 -30.27
C VAL A 4 11.34 -70.06 -30.48
N ALA A 5 10.35 -69.45 -31.15
CA ALA A 5 10.39 -68.03 -31.51
C ALA A 5 9.86 -67.06 -30.41
N GLU A 6 9.12 -67.56 -29.41
CA GLU A 6 8.53 -66.74 -28.33
C GLU A 6 9.60 -66.31 -27.30
N SER A 7 10.58 -67.18 -27.02
CA SER A 7 11.60 -66.97 -25.98
C SER A 7 12.56 -65.81 -26.28
N SER A 8 12.87 -65.57 -27.55
CA SER A 8 13.84 -64.54 -27.96
C SER A 8 13.23 -63.15 -28.00
N LYS A 9 11.91 -63.04 -28.25
CA LYS A 9 11.18 -61.77 -28.26
C LYS A 9 10.82 -61.27 -26.87
N ASN A 10 10.65 -62.18 -25.89
CA ASN A 10 10.42 -61.79 -24.50
C ASN A 10 11.71 -61.29 -23.82
N ARG A 11 12.85 -61.95 -24.07
CA ARG A 11 14.15 -61.49 -23.53
C ARG A 11 14.60 -60.13 -24.04
N LYS A 12 14.21 -59.74 -25.26
CA LYS A 12 14.55 -58.43 -25.83
C LYS A 12 13.68 -57.32 -25.25
N ARG A 13 12.39 -57.58 -25.00
CA ARG A 13 11.47 -56.63 -24.36
C ARG A 13 11.80 -56.39 -22.88
N LEU A 14 12.17 -57.44 -22.13
CA LEU A 14 12.60 -57.31 -20.73
C LEU A 14 13.87 -56.45 -20.57
N ARG A 15 14.82 -56.49 -21.52
CA ARG A 15 16.02 -55.63 -21.46
C ARG A 15 15.74 -54.17 -21.78
N GLU A 16 14.80 -53.89 -22.70
CA GLU A 16 14.42 -52.52 -23.04
C GLU A 16 13.61 -51.86 -21.90
N GLU A 17 12.82 -52.65 -21.15
CA GLU A 17 12.11 -52.19 -19.94
C GLU A 17 13.06 -51.95 -18.76
N GLU A 18 14.09 -52.79 -18.55
CA GLU A 18 15.11 -52.59 -17.51
C GLU A 18 16.01 -51.37 -17.80
N GLU A 19 16.35 -51.11 -19.07
CA GLU A 19 17.12 -49.92 -19.48
C GLU A 19 16.30 -48.62 -19.42
N GLN A 20 14.98 -48.69 -19.59
CA GLN A 20 14.06 -47.56 -19.38
C GLN A 20 13.85 -47.28 -17.89
N GLN A 21 13.68 -48.31 -17.06
CA GLN A 21 13.59 -48.15 -15.60
C GLN A 21 14.87 -47.60 -14.99
N GLN A 22 16.05 -48.03 -15.47
CA GLN A 22 17.32 -47.44 -15.01
C GLN A 22 17.53 -46.00 -15.47
N LYS A 23 16.97 -45.59 -16.64
CA LYS A 23 17.00 -44.19 -17.07
C LYS A 23 16.05 -43.30 -16.27
N GLU A 24 14.86 -43.81 -15.95
CA GLU A 24 13.89 -43.11 -15.09
C GLU A 24 14.42 -42.99 -13.66
N GLU A 25 15.07 -44.02 -13.10
CA GLU A 25 15.70 -43.95 -11.77
C GLU A 25 16.88 -42.97 -11.70
N ILE A 26 17.66 -42.82 -12.78
CA ILE A 26 18.78 -41.85 -12.84
C ILE A 26 18.24 -40.41 -13.03
N GLU A 27 17.18 -40.20 -13.81
CA GLU A 27 16.53 -38.89 -13.95
C GLU A 27 15.80 -38.46 -12.66
N ASP A 28 15.24 -39.40 -11.89
CA ASP A 28 14.60 -39.14 -10.59
C ASP A 28 15.63 -38.84 -9.47
N GLU A 29 16.82 -39.43 -9.49
CA GLU A 29 17.89 -39.09 -8.54
C GLU A 29 18.56 -37.72 -8.86
N GLU A 30 18.72 -37.37 -10.14
CA GLU A 30 19.24 -36.05 -10.54
C GLU A 30 18.24 -34.90 -10.26
N THR A 31 16.93 -35.14 -10.39
CA THR A 31 15.89 -34.14 -10.05
C THR A 31 15.69 -33.99 -8.54
N SER A 32 15.73 -35.08 -7.77
CA SER A 32 15.61 -35.06 -6.31
C SER A 32 16.79 -34.37 -5.61
N SER A 33 18.02 -34.56 -6.11
CA SER A 33 19.21 -33.92 -5.54
C SER A 33 19.32 -32.44 -5.90
N THR A 34 18.90 -32.05 -7.11
CA THR A 34 18.89 -30.65 -7.55
C THR A 34 17.83 -29.81 -6.82
N ASP A 35 16.62 -30.33 -6.61
CA ASP A 35 15.55 -29.64 -5.85
C ASP A 35 15.93 -29.40 -4.38
N GLN A 36 16.58 -30.36 -3.74
CA GLN A 36 17.06 -30.20 -2.36
C GLN A 36 18.19 -29.18 -2.27
N THR A 37 19.11 -29.16 -3.24
CA THR A 37 20.15 -28.11 -3.31
C THR A 37 19.59 -26.73 -3.64
N LEU A 38 18.56 -26.60 -4.49
CA LEU A 38 17.87 -25.34 -4.76
C LEU A 38 17.20 -24.77 -3.49
N SER A 39 16.55 -25.63 -2.69
CA SER A 39 15.90 -25.19 -1.43
C SER A 39 16.89 -24.65 -0.38
N LEU A 40 18.11 -25.22 -0.32
CA LEU A 40 19.17 -24.76 0.58
C LEU A 40 19.89 -23.53 0.04
N VAL A 41 20.06 -23.42 -1.29
CA VAL A 41 20.63 -22.24 -1.94
C VAL A 41 19.69 -21.05 -1.79
N ASP A 42 18.39 -21.21 -2.03
CA ASP A 42 17.37 -20.16 -1.78
C ASP A 42 17.29 -19.77 -0.30
N SER A 43 17.55 -20.70 0.62
CA SER A 43 17.64 -20.43 2.06
C SER A 43 18.92 -19.68 2.46
N LEU A 44 19.95 -19.67 1.61
CA LEU A 44 21.26 -19.04 1.87
C LEU A 44 21.48 -17.76 1.04
N THR A 45 20.70 -17.54 -0.03
CA THR A 45 20.75 -16.31 -0.83
C THR A 45 19.72 -15.31 -0.33
N PHE A 46 20.17 -14.36 0.50
CA PHE A 46 19.32 -13.24 0.86
C PHE A 46 19.14 -12.32 -0.35
N SER A 47 17.90 -12.17 -0.82
CA SER A 47 17.59 -11.13 -1.82
C SER A 47 17.87 -9.75 -1.23
N ASP A 48 18.56 -8.91 -2.01
CA ASP A 48 18.84 -7.51 -1.66
C ASP A 48 17.55 -6.74 -1.34
N THR A 49 16.45 -7.06 -2.01
CA THR A 49 15.12 -6.49 -1.77
C THR A 49 14.62 -6.84 -0.37
N MET A 50 14.66 -8.12 0.03
CA MET A 50 14.22 -8.55 1.36
C MET A 50 15.08 -7.93 2.46
N VAL A 51 16.40 -7.86 2.25
CA VAL A 51 17.33 -7.21 3.19
C VAL A 51 17.01 -5.72 3.31
N ALA A 52 16.83 -5.02 2.20
CA ALA A 52 16.47 -3.61 2.18
C ALA A 52 15.14 -3.36 2.92
N LEU A 53 14.12 -4.18 2.68
CA LEU A 53 12.83 -4.10 3.37
C LEU A 53 12.97 -4.28 4.88
N ARG A 54 13.72 -5.29 5.33
CA ARG A 54 13.95 -5.53 6.77
C ARG A 54 14.70 -4.38 7.43
N ILE A 55 15.73 -3.85 6.76
CA ILE A 55 16.49 -2.69 7.26
C ILE A 55 15.58 -1.46 7.36
N MET A 56 14.78 -1.17 6.33
CA MET A 56 13.86 -0.02 6.33
C MET A 56 12.77 -0.16 7.40
N ARG A 57 12.24 -1.37 7.59
CA ARG A 57 11.30 -1.69 8.68
C ARG A 57 11.90 -1.38 10.05
N ALA A 58 13.14 -1.79 10.29
CA ALA A 58 13.85 -1.55 11.56
C ALA A 58 14.18 -0.07 11.79
N GLN A 59 14.39 0.70 10.71
CA GLN A 59 14.66 2.14 10.78
C GLN A 59 13.39 3.00 10.83
N PHE A 60 12.20 2.39 10.78
CA PHE A 60 10.96 3.14 10.79
C PHE A 60 10.84 3.95 12.10
N PRO A 61 10.55 5.26 12.02
CA PRO A 61 10.54 6.11 13.20
C PRO A 61 9.44 5.68 14.18
N HIS A 62 9.74 5.68 15.48
CA HIS A 62 8.71 5.50 16.49
C HIS A 62 7.88 6.77 16.63
N ILE A 63 6.58 6.69 16.41
CA ILE A 63 5.66 7.83 16.40
C ILE A 63 4.68 7.68 17.57
N ASP A 64 4.99 8.30 18.71
CA ASP A 64 4.18 8.17 19.93
C ASP A 64 2.71 8.61 19.75
N LYS A 65 2.48 9.55 18.83
CA LYS A 65 1.15 10.15 18.58
C LYS A 65 0.23 9.28 17.74
N VAL A 66 0.77 8.33 16.98
CA VAL A 66 0.00 7.53 16.03
C VAL A 66 0.47 6.09 16.13
N SER A 67 -0.38 5.21 16.66
CA SER A 67 -0.12 3.78 16.66
C SER A 67 -0.28 3.23 15.25
N ILE A 68 0.82 3.23 14.50
CA ILE A 68 0.93 2.60 13.19
C ILE A 68 2.09 1.62 13.20
N GLN A 69 1.96 0.53 12.45
CA GLN A 69 3.06 -0.38 12.18
C GLN A 69 3.95 0.14 11.05
N PRO A 70 5.23 -0.28 11.01
CA PRO A 70 6.17 0.15 9.98
C PRO A 70 5.67 -0.12 8.57
N PHE A 71 5.72 0.89 7.71
CA PHE A 71 5.49 0.74 6.27
C PHE A 71 6.61 1.42 5.50
N ILE A 72 6.81 0.97 4.27
CA ILE A 72 7.91 1.38 3.40
C ILE A 72 7.30 1.90 2.10
N LEU A 73 7.84 2.98 1.54
CA LEU A 73 7.38 3.44 0.24
C LEU A 73 8.11 2.71 -0.88
N HIS A 74 7.40 2.40 -1.97
CA HIS A 74 8.00 1.76 -3.15
C HIS A 74 9.18 2.57 -3.71
N SER A 75 9.04 3.89 -3.70
CA SER A 75 10.09 4.86 -4.04
C SER A 75 11.34 4.70 -3.16
N GLN A 76 11.21 4.42 -1.87
CA GLN A 76 12.37 4.22 -1.00
C GLN A 76 13.15 2.96 -1.40
N LEU A 77 12.46 1.90 -1.82
CA LEU A 77 13.10 0.67 -2.26
C LEU A 77 13.90 0.88 -3.55
N TYR A 78 13.34 1.63 -4.52
CA TYR A 78 14.05 2.03 -5.74
C TYR A 78 15.28 2.91 -5.46
N SER A 79 15.37 3.56 -4.30
CA SER A 79 16.58 4.30 -3.90
C SER A 79 17.72 3.39 -3.43
N SER A 80 17.41 2.17 -3.00
CA SER A 80 18.36 1.25 -2.35
C SER A 80 18.84 0.11 -3.26
N VAL A 81 17.98 -0.35 -4.17
CA VAL A 81 18.28 -1.44 -5.11
C VAL A 81 18.38 -0.88 -6.53
N LYS A 82 19.45 -1.25 -7.25
CA LYS A 82 19.75 -0.67 -8.57
C LYS A 82 18.81 -1.16 -9.67
N ASP A 83 18.43 -2.43 -9.65
CA ASP A 83 17.56 -3.03 -10.66
C ASP A 83 16.10 -2.95 -10.21
N ARG A 84 15.36 -2.00 -10.78
CA ARG A 84 13.94 -1.78 -10.49
C ARG A 84 13.07 -2.96 -10.96
N THR A 85 13.44 -3.58 -12.08
CA THR A 85 12.67 -4.71 -12.64
C THR A 85 12.83 -5.95 -11.78
N GLN A 86 14.03 -6.20 -11.24
CA GLN A 86 14.24 -7.26 -10.26
C GLN A 86 13.40 -7.03 -9.00
N VAL A 87 13.41 -5.80 -8.45
CA VAL A 87 12.58 -5.43 -7.30
C VAL A 87 11.11 -5.72 -7.54
N ASP A 88 10.58 -5.34 -8.71
CA ASP A 88 9.17 -5.56 -9.03
C ASP A 88 8.82 -7.05 -9.10
N ARG A 89 9.70 -7.87 -9.70
CA ARG A 89 9.53 -9.34 -9.75
C ARG A 89 9.56 -9.97 -8.37
N GLU A 90 10.50 -9.55 -7.53
CA GLU A 90 10.65 -10.06 -6.17
C GLU A 90 9.49 -9.63 -5.27
N LEU A 91 9.04 -8.37 -5.37
CA LEU A 91 7.85 -7.91 -4.65
C LEU A 91 6.59 -8.67 -5.04
N GLU A 92 6.42 -8.98 -6.33
CA GLU A 92 5.30 -9.80 -6.77
C GLU A 92 5.39 -11.24 -6.25
N SER A 93 6.59 -11.83 -6.16
CA SER A 93 6.78 -13.13 -5.50
C SER A 93 6.39 -13.08 -4.02
N LEU A 94 6.89 -12.08 -3.29
CA LEU A 94 6.60 -11.91 -1.87
C LEU A 94 5.13 -11.60 -1.60
N ARG A 95 4.44 -10.96 -2.55
CA ARG A 95 2.99 -10.75 -2.51
C ARG A 95 2.23 -12.08 -2.69
N ARG A 96 2.65 -12.93 -3.64
CA ARG A 96 2.06 -14.26 -3.85
C ARG A 96 2.29 -15.20 -2.67
N GLU A 97 3.45 -15.12 -2.06
CA GLU A 97 3.83 -15.87 -0.85
C GLU A 97 3.18 -15.32 0.44
N LYS A 98 2.37 -14.26 0.35
CA LYS A 98 1.67 -13.61 1.47
C LYS A 98 2.62 -13.06 2.55
N VAL A 99 3.85 -12.73 2.18
CA VAL A 99 4.83 -12.13 3.11
C VAL A 99 4.59 -10.63 3.25
N LEU A 100 4.22 -9.98 2.14
CA LEU A 100 4.04 -8.54 2.06
C LEU A 100 2.68 -8.18 1.48
N ARG A 101 2.22 -6.99 1.81
CA ARG A 101 1.04 -6.38 1.22
C ARG A 101 1.33 -4.98 0.72
N VAL A 102 0.79 -4.66 -0.45
CA VAL A 102 0.95 -3.36 -1.11
C VAL A 102 -0.37 -2.58 -1.03
N PHE A 103 -0.27 -1.31 -0.68
CA PHE A 103 -1.38 -0.39 -0.53
C PHE A 103 -1.18 0.83 -1.43
N LYS A 104 -2.21 1.23 -2.17
CA LYS A 104 -2.18 2.49 -2.92
C LYS A 104 -2.43 3.65 -1.96
N LEU A 105 -1.52 4.62 -1.95
CA LEU A 105 -1.66 5.85 -1.18
C LEU A 105 -2.32 6.95 -2.01
N ASN A 106 -2.97 7.90 -1.35
CA ASN A 106 -3.62 9.05 -1.99
C ASN A 106 -2.71 10.31 -2.03
N THR A 107 -1.40 10.14 -1.86
CA THR A 107 -0.43 11.24 -1.80
C THR A 107 0.11 11.65 -3.18
N GLY A 108 -0.13 10.84 -4.22
CA GLY A 108 0.35 11.03 -5.60
C GLY A 108 -0.24 9.98 -6.56
N GLN A 109 0.04 10.10 -7.87
CA GLN A 109 -0.53 9.21 -8.90
C GLN A 109 -0.03 7.75 -8.77
N ASP A 110 1.24 7.58 -8.38
CA ASP A 110 1.93 6.29 -8.26
C ASP A 110 2.63 6.09 -6.91
N ASP A 111 2.01 6.57 -5.82
CA ASP A 111 2.50 6.31 -4.48
C ASP A 111 1.93 4.99 -3.94
N TYR A 112 2.83 4.04 -3.68
CA TYR A 112 2.50 2.75 -3.07
C TYR A 112 3.28 2.55 -1.77
N ALA A 113 2.59 2.04 -0.75
CA ALA A 113 3.18 1.59 0.50
C ALA A 113 3.25 0.06 0.53
N ILE A 114 4.35 -0.47 1.03
CA ILE A 114 4.61 -1.87 1.29
C ILE A 114 4.63 -2.06 2.80
N MET A 115 3.94 -3.08 3.29
CA MET A 115 3.97 -3.47 4.71
C MET A 115 4.04 -4.98 4.81
N PHE A 116 4.74 -5.47 5.84
CA PHE A 116 4.75 -6.91 6.13
C PHE A 116 3.35 -7.35 6.53
N LEU A 117 2.95 -8.55 6.11
CA LEU A 117 1.61 -9.05 6.43
C LEU A 117 1.41 -9.16 7.94
N ASP A 118 2.40 -9.66 8.67
CA ASP A 118 2.37 -9.74 10.14
C ASP A 118 2.16 -8.38 10.81
N ASP A 119 2.81 -7.34 10.28
CA ASP A 119 2.64 -5.96 10.75
C ASP A 119 1.23 -5.46 10.44
N TYR A 120 0.70 -5.78 9.26
CA TYR A 120 -0.67 -5.42 8.91
C TYR A 120 -1.68 -6.09 9.84
N LEU A 121 -1.57 -7.40 10.08
CA LEU A 121 -2.47 -8.13 10.96
C LEU A 121 -2.41 -7.58 12.39
N THR A 122 -1.20 -7.30 12.89
CA THR A 122 -1.02 -6.62 14.20
C THR A 122 -1.71 -5.25 14.23
N GLN A 123 -1.64 -4.50 13.12
CA GLN A 123 -2.34 -3.21 12.99
C GLN A 123 -3.86 -3.39 13.01
N VAL A 124 -4.39 -4.43 12.37
CA VAL A 124 -5.83 -4.77 12.42
C VAL A 124 -6.24 -5.12 13.85
N ASP A 125 -5.49 -5.98 14.55
CA ASP A 125 -5.81 -6.39 15.92
C ASP A 125 -5.83 -5.20 16.89
N ARG A 126 -4.94 -4.22 16.72
CA ARG A 126 -4.98 -2.94 17.47
C ARG A 126 -6.25 -2.14 17.21
N VAL A 127 -6.80 -2.20 16.00
CA VAL A 127 -8.07 -1.55 15.66
C VAL A 127 -9.22 -2.30 16.31
N VAL A 128 -9.24 -3.63 16.21
CA VAL A 128 -10.26 -4.47 16.84
C VAL A 128 -10.34 -4.19 18.34
N LYS A 129 -9.21 -4.18 19.05
CA LYS A 129 -9.14 -3.85 20.48
C LYS A 129 -9.74 -2.48 20.82
N ARG A 130 -9.46 -1.45 20.00
CA ARG A 130 -10.07 -0.10 20.20
C ARG A 130 -11.57 -0.09 19.94
N MET A 131 -12.07 -0.95 19.06
CA MET A 131 -13.51 -1.04 18.75
C MET A 131 -14.26 -1.86 19.80
N GLU A 132 -13.61 -2.86 20.41
CA GLU A 132 -14.11 -3.58 21.59
C GLU A 132 -14.32 -2.63 22.77
N GLU A 133 -13.36 -1.74 23.04
CA GLU A 133 -13.45 -0.73 24.10
C GLU A 133 -14.63 0.23 23.88
N LYS A 134 -14.99 0.49 22.62
CA LYS A 134 -16.17 1.30 22.23
C LYS A 134 -17.48 0.52 22.28
N LYS A 135 -17.46 -0.76 22.72
CA LYS A 135 -18.61 -1.68 22.75
C LYS A 135 -19.32 -1.82 21.40
N GLN A 136 -18.54 -1.78 20.32
CA GLN A 136 -19.10 -1.98 18.99
C GLN A 136 -19.56 -3.44 18.83
N ARG A 137 -20.69 -3.66 18.15
CA ARG A 137 -21.20 -5.00 17.83
C ARG A 137 -20.60 -5.49 16.49
N ASN A 138 -20.78 -6.78 16.18
CA ASN A 138 -20.39 -7.41 14.91
C ASN A 138 -18.87 -7.44 14.65
N LEU A 139 -18.06 -7.62 15.69
CA LEU A 139 -16.59 -7.69 15.57
C LEU A 139 -16.10 -8.92 14.79
N GLU A 140 -16.95 -9.94 14.64
CA GLU A 140 -16.71 -11.12 13.82
C GLU A 140 -16.31 -10.79 12.36
N VAL A 141 -16.77 -9.65 11.83
CA VAL A 141 -16.37 -9.21 10.48
C VAL A 141 -14.86 -8.99 10.34
N PHE A 142 -14.16 -8.59 11.41
CA PHE A 142 -12.72 -8.38 11.36
C PHE A 142 -11.95 -9.70 11.24
N GLU A 143 -12.44 -10.76 11.89
CA GLU A 143 -11.90 -12.10 11.72
C GLU A 143 -12.17 -12.61 10.30
N TRP A 144 -13.41 -12.45 9.81
CA TRP A 144 -13.73 -12.83 8.42
C TRP A 144 -12.88 -12.07 7.41
N PHE A 145 -12.61 -10.79 7.67
CA PHE A 145 -11.75 -9.97 6.84
C PHE A 145 -10.32 -10.55 6.82
N LYS A 146 -9.73 -10.88 7.96
CA LYS A 146 -8.39 -11.50 8.04
C LYS A 146 -8.35 -12.84 7.30
N THR A 147 -9.25 -13.77 7.61
CA THR A 147 -9.16 -15.16 7.13
C THR A 147 -9.67 -15.35 5.70
N HIS A 148 -10.68 -14.58 5.27
CA HIS A 148 -11.29 -14.78 3.96
C HIS A 148 -10.89 -13.69 2.97
N VAL A 149 -10.78 -12.43 3.40
CA VAL A 149 -10.46 -11.34 2.47
C VAL A 149 -8.95 -11.21 2.28
N ILE A 150 -8.17 -11.11 3.36
CA ILE A 150 -6.72 -10.90 3.26
C ILE A 150 -6.00 -12.12 2.67
N ASP A 151 -6.42 -13.33 3.04
CA ASP A 151 -5.78 -14.54 2.56
C ASP A 151 -6.04 -14.83 1.08
N ASN A 152 -7.22 -14.48 0.56
CA ASN A 152 -7.60 -14.76 -0.82
C ASN A 152 -7.33 -13.59 -1.78
N LYS A 153 -7.34 -12.34 -1.30
CA LYS A 153 -7.18 -11.14 -2.14
C LYS A 153 -5.87 -10.39 -1.87
N GLN A 154 -4.90 -10.61 -2.76
CA GLN A 154 -3.58 -9.97 -2.72
C GLN A 154 -3.50 -8.62 -3.44
N ASP A 155 -4.49 -8.28 -4.26
CA ASP A 155 -4.52 -6.98 -4.93
C ASP A 155 -4.82 -5.83 -3.97
N PRO A 156 -4.32 -4.61 -4.26
CA PRO A 156 -4.58 -3.43 -3.44
C PRO A 156 -6.04 -2.96 -3.49
N SER A 157 -6.85 -3.51 -4.39
CA SER A 157 -8.26 -3.17 -4.57
C SER A 157 -9.14 -4.42 -4.63
N ILE A 158 -10.40 -4.28 -4.22
CA ILE A 158 -11.41 -5.34 -4.24
C ILE A 158 -12.74 -4.78 -4.73
N ASP A 159 -13.48 -5.58 -5.52
CA ASP A 159 -14.83 -5.22 -5.96
C ASP A 159 -15.87 -5.44 -4.84
N ASP A 160 -16.98 -4.70 -4.84
CA ASP A 160 -18.03 -4.85 -3.83
C ASP A 160 -18.65 -6.26 -3.83
N GLN A 161 -18.88 -6.84 -5.02
CA GLN A 161 -19.44 -8.20 -5.12
C GLN A 161 -18.44 -9.22 -4.60
N GLU A 162 -17.17 -9.10 -4.99
CA GLU A 162 -16.08 -9.96 -4.53
C GLU A 162 -15.90 -9.87 -2.99
N LEU A 163 -15.92 -8.66 -2.44
CA LEU A 163 -15.83 -8.43 -1.00
C LEU A 163 -16.98 -9.10 -0.25
N ARG A 164 -18.22 -8.94 -0.74
CA ARG A 164 -19.40 -9.59 -0.13
C ARG A 164 -19.33 -11.10 -0.23
N LEU A 165 -18.87 -11.65 -1.35
CA LEU A 165 -18.68 -13.09 -1.54
C LEU A 165 -17.68 -13.65 -0.53
N LEU A 166 -16.52 -13.01 -0.37
CA LEU A 166 -15.49 -13.46 0.58
C LEU A 166 -15.96 -13.37 2.03
N LEU A 167 -16.65 -12.28 2.40
CA LEU A 167 -17.22 -12.14 3.74
C LEU A 167 -18.37 -13.14 3.99
N SER A 168 -19.07 -13.57 2.95
CA SER A 168 -20.18 -14.53 3.08
C SER A 168 -19.74 -15.92 3.51
N LEU A 169 -18.46 -16.27 3.31
CA LEU A 169 -17.87 -17.51 3.81
C LEU A 169 -17.88 -17.58 5.34
N GLY A 170 -17.81 -16.43 6.03
CA GLY A 170 -17.86 -16.35 7.48
C GLY A 170 -19.27 -16.24 8.07
N GLY A 171 -20.25 -15.78 7.29
CA GLY A 171 -21.62 -15.60 7.76
C GLY A 171 -22.48 -14.65 6.92
N LYS A 172 -23.61 -14.21 7.48
CA LYS A 172 -24.55 -13.32 6.77
C LYS A 172 -24.00 -11.89 6.72
N VAL A 173 -23.58 -11.46 5.53
CA VAL A 173 -23.06 -10.11 5.30
C VAL A 173 -24.19 -9.08 5.30
N LYS A 174 -24.00 -7.99 6.05
CA LYS A 174 -24.87 -6.81 6.08
C LYS A 174 -24.06 -5.57 5.71
N ASP A 175 -24.72 -4.52 5.25
CA ASP A 175 -24.05 -3.25 4.91
C ASP A 175 -23.41 -2.57 6.13
N GLU A 176 -23.92 -2.87 7.33
CA GLU A 176 -23.31 -2.47 8.60
C GLU A 176 -21.87 -3.00 8.75
N HIS A 177 -21.58 -4.20 8.23
CA HIS A 177 -20.27 -4.82 8.30
C HIS A 177 -19.26 -4.10 7.39
N ILE A 178 -19.67 -3.74 6.18
CA ILE A 178 -18.83 -2.98 5.23
C ILE A 178 -18.58 -1.57 5.79
N SER A 179 -19.62 -0.92 6.30
CA SER A 179 -19.50 0.37 6.98
C SER A 179 -18.53 0.31 8.15
N LEU A 180 -18.52 -0.79 8.91
CA LEU A 180 -17.59 -1.01 10.01
C LEU A 180 -16.13 -1.09 9.54
N LEU A 181 -15.86 -1.82 8.45
CA LEU A 181 -14.51 -1.94 7.87
C LEU A 181 -14.00 -0.59 7.32
N ILE A 182 -14.89 0.22 6.73
CA ILE A 182 -14.55 1.58 6.27
C ILE A 182 -14.25 2.48 7.47
N ASN A 183 -15.11 2.48 8.49
CA ASN A 183 -14.92 3.29 9.70
C ASN A 183 -13.66 2.89 10.50
N ALA A 184 -13.29 1.61 10.45
CA ALA A 184 -12.04 1.10 10.99
C ALA A 184 -10.80 1.56 10.20
N GLY A 185 -10.98 2.11 8.99
CA GLY A 185 -9.91 2.54 8.10
C GLY A 185 -9.20 1.40 7.38
N LEU A 186 -9.85 0.23 7.28
CA LEU A 186 -9.32 -0.93 6.55
C LEU A 186 -9.65 -0.88 5.05
N LEU A 187 -10.74 -0.18 4.71
CA LEU A 187 -11.21 0.03 3.35
C LEU A 187 -11.42 1.52 3.10
N VAL A 188 -11.06 1.96 1.90
CA VAL A 188 -11.33 3.32 1.41
C VAL A 188 -12.06 3.19 0.08
N ILE A 189 -13.13 3.95 -0.07
CA ILE A 189 -13.87 4.02 -1.33
C ILE A 189 -12.96 4.60 -2.42
N LYS A 190 -12.82 3.88 -3.54
CA LYS A 190 -12.15 4.41 -4.72
C LYS A 190 -13.05 5.49 -5.32
N GLN A 191 -12.84 6.75 -4.92
CA GLN A 191 -13.47 7.85 -5.62
C GLN A 191 -12.93 7.87 -7.06
N GLY A 192 -13.82 7.76 -8.05
CA GLY A 192 -13.47 8.08 -9.42
C GLY A 192 -12.85 9.47 -9.44
N LEU A 193 -11.75 9.62 -10.19
CA LEU A 193 -10.87 10.80 -10.30
C LEU A 193 -11.57 12.14 -10.61
N PHE A 194 -12.89 12.18 -10.71
CA PHE A 194 -13.68 13.36 -11.01
C PHE A 194 -13.51 14.49 -9.97
N TRP A 195 -13.48 14.16 -8.67
CA TRP A 195 -13.37 15.17 -7.60
C TRP A 195 -11.98 15.79 -7.47
N THR A 196 -10.93 15.03 -7.78
CA THR A 196 -9.54 15.50 -7.66
C THR A 196 -9.19 16.43 -8.82
N GLN A 197 -9.70 16.14 -10.02
CA GLN A 197 -9.50 16.94 -11.22
C GLN A 197 -10.33 18.25 -11.19
N MET A 198 -11.57 18.21 -10.68
CA MET A 198 -12.35 19.44 -10.45
C MET A 198 -11.68 20.40 -9.46
N LYS A 199 -10.97 19.90 -8.44
CA LYS A 199 -10.31 20.76 -7.45
C LYS A 199 -9.17 21.59 -8.05
N GLU A 200 -8.53 21.08 -9.09
CA GLU A 200 -7.42 21.71 -9.80
C GLU A 200 -7.92 22.71 -10.86
N GLU A 201 -9.03 22.39 -11.54
CA GLU A 201 -9.71 23.32 -12.45
C GLU A 201 -10.41 24.48 -11.71
N MET A 202 -11.02 24.23 -10.55
CA MET A 202 -11.68 25.28 -9.76
C MET A 202 -10.71 26.29 -9.12
N ALA A 203 -9.45 25.89 -8.86
CA ALA A 203 -8.42 26.76 -8.29
C ALA A 203 -7.90 27.84 -9.26
N THR A 204 -8.26 27.74 -10.55
CA THR A 204 -7.80 28.66 -11.61
C THR A 204 -8.92 29.54 -12.18
N SER A 205 -10.15 29.45 -11.65
CA SER A 205 -11.32 30.19 -12.14
C SER A 205 -11.60 31.48 -11.34
N PRO A 206 -11.96 32.62 -11.99
CA PRO A 206 -12.23 33.89 -11.31
C PRO A 206 -13.49 33.91 -10.42
N ILE A 207 -14.29 32.84 -10.40
CA ILE A 207 -15.59 32.78 -9.68
C ILE A 207 -15.44 32.16 -8.26
N GLY A 208 -14.21 31.87 -7.82
CA GLY A 208 -13.92 31.16 -6.58
C GLY A 208 -14.57 31.70 -5.30
N ALA A 209 -14.93 32.98 -5.23
CA ALA A 209 -15.54 33.60 -4.06
C ALA A 209 -16.98 33.12 -3.75
N ILE A 210 -17.75 32.71 -4.76
CA ILE A 210 -19.15 32.26 -4.57
C ILE A 210 -19.18 30.81 -4.07
N TRP A 211 -18.18 30.01 -4.43
CA TRP A 211 -18.10 28.59 -4.08
C TRP A 211 -17.43 28.32 -2.74
N THR A 212 -16.51 29.18 -2.29
CA THR A 212 -15.94 29.09 -0.93
C THR A 212 -17.00 29.25 0.16
N PHE A 213 -18.05 30.04 -0.09
CA PHE A 213 -19.18 30.18 0.83
C PHE A 213 -20.06 28.92 0.89
N TRP A 214 -20.21 28.20 -0.22
CA TRP A 214 -20.99 26.96 -0.28
C TRP A 214 -20.23 25.77 0.36
N LEU A 215 -18.92 25.70 0.15
CA LEU A 215 -18.04 24.72 0.81
C LEU A 215 -17.93 24.94 2.32
N ALA A 216 -17.94 26.20 2.79
CA ALA A 216 -17.96 26.51 4.22
C ALA A 216 -19.27 26.04 4.88
N ALA A 217 -20.42 26.24 4.21
CA ALA A 217 -21.72 25.79 4.70
C ALA A 217 -21.82 24.25 4.79
N CYS A 218 -21.20 23.50 3.88
CA CYS A 218 -21.15 22.03 3.98
C CYS A 218 -20.10 21.49 4.96
N PHE A 219 -19.12 22.30 5.38
CA PHE A 219 -18.08 21.86 6.32
C PHE A 219 -18.55 21.89 7.78
N ASP A 220 -19.48 22.79 8.11
CA ASP A 220 -20.08 22.88 9.46
C ASP A 220 -21.01 21.69 9.78
N ASP A 221 -21.54 21.00 8.76
CA ASP A 221 -22.36 19.79 8.95
C ASP A 221 -21.52 18.54 9.31
N PHE A 222 -20.20 18.57 9.16
CA PHE A 222 -19.32 17.40 9.36
C PHE A 222 -18.63 17.36 10.73
N PHE A 223 -18.65 18.45 11.51
CA PHE A 223 -18.13 18.50 12.89
C PHE A 223 -18.94 19.48 13.75
N PRO A 224 -19.88 19.03 14.60
CA PRO A 224 -20.60 19.95 15.46
C PRO A 224 -19.73 20.33 16.67
N GLY A 225 -19.35 21.60 16.78
CA GLY A 225 -18.97 22.19 18.07
C GLY A 225 -17.85 23.22 18.06
N ILE A 226 -18.09 24.43 17.54
CA ILE A 226 -17.56 25.71 18.08
C ILE A 226 -18.61 26.81 17.78
N PRO A 227 -19.03 27.67 18.74
CA PRO A 227 -20.03 28.69 18.49
C PRO A 227 -19.39 30.02 18.05
N GLY A 228 -20.01 30.69 17.08
CA GLY A 228 -19.95 32.15 16.97
C GLY A 228 -19.82 32.69 15.55
N SER A 229 -20.94 33.17 15.00
CA SER A 229 -20.96 34.48 14.32
C SER A 229 -22.40 34.96 14.13
N ASN A 230 -22.69 36.09 14.75
CA ASN A 230 -23.91 36.87 14.57
C ASN A 230 -24.01 37.43 13.15
N GLY A 231 -25.24 37.46 12.65
CA GLY A 231 -25.77 38.60 11.90
C GLY A 231 -25.34 38.75 10.45
N ILE A 232 -26.11 38.15 9.54
CA ILE A 232 -26.32 38.74 8.21
C ILE A 232 -27.81 38.58 7.86
N ASN A 233 -28.57 39.66 7.98
CA ASN A 233 -29.94 39.76 7.50
C ASN A 233 -29.90 39.87 5.97
N GLY A 234 -30.18 38.77 5.29
CA GLY A 234 -30.46 38.74 3.87
C GLY A 234 -31.49 37.65 3.61
N THR A 235 -32.69 38.05 3.15
CA THR A 235 -33.74 37.14 2.70
C THR A 235 -33.22 36.23 1.60
N VAL A 236 -32.84 35.00 1.96
CA VAL A 236 -32.64 33.92 1.00
C VAL A 236 -34.00 33.32 0.75
N VAL A 237 -34.51 33.52 -0.46
CA VAL A 237 -35.70 32.85 -0.98
C VAL A 237 -35.36 31.36 -1.00
N ALA A 238 -35.86 30.61 -0.03
CA ALA A 238 -35.72 29.16 0.02
C ALA A 238 -36.57 28.56 -1.10
N LEU A 239 -35.95 28.25 -2.23
CA LEU A 239 -36.54 27.28 -3.16
C LEU A 239 -36.58 25.93 -2.45
N PRO A 240 -37.72 25.21 -2.45
CA PRO A 240 -37.80 23.89 -1.85
C PRO A 240 -37.13 22.90 -2.80
N ILE A 241 -35.79 22.88 -2.78
CA ILE A 241 -35.04 21.74 -3.27
C ILE A 241 -35.11 20.74 -2.13
N ASP A 242 -35.98 19.77 -2.29
CA ASP A 242 -36.16 18.64 -1.40
C ASP A 242 -34.80 17.92 -1.20
N ILE A 243 -34.07 18.22 -0.11
CA ILE A 243 -32.68 17.75 0.11
C ILE A 243 -32.62 16.21 0.30
N SER A 244 -33.77 15.54 0.28
CA SER A 244 -33.88 14.08 0.38
C SER A 244 -33.42 13.32 -0.87
N TRP A 245 -33.36 13.94 -2.05
CA TRP A 245 -32.94 13.28 -3.30
C TRP A 245 -31.47 13.46 -3.67
N THR A 246 -30.75 14.42 -3.06
CA THR A 246 -29.35 14.70 -3.41
C THR A 246 -28.32 13.98 -2.52
N THR A 247 -28.75 13.27 -1.47
CA THR A 247 -27.88 12.39 -0.66
C THR A 247 -27.96 10.91 -1.05
N ARG A 248 -28.77 10.57 -2.07
CA ARG A 248 -28.95 9.20 -2.59
C ARG A 248 -28.63 9.05 -4.07
N GLN A 249 -27.83 9.94 -4.65
CA GLN A 249 -27.24 9.70 -5.97
C GLN A 249 -25.90 8.97 -5.81
N LEU A 250 -25.98 7.64 -5.89
CA LEU A 250 -24.97 6.71 -6.42
C LEU A 250 -23.51 7.16 -6.28
N ILE A 251 -22.96 6.99 -5.07
CA ILE A 251 -21.65 6.34 -5.02
C ILE A 251 -22.01 4.87 -4.92
N ASP A 252 -22.13 4.19 -6.06
CA ASP A 252 -21.86 2.75 -6.06
C ASP A 252 -20.34 2.66 -6.12
N PRO A 253 -19.63 2.49 -4.99
CA PRO A 253 -18.23 2.24 -5.07
C PRO A 253 -18.13 0.75 -5.37
N ASN A 254 -18.31 0.38 -6.63
CA ASN A 254 -18.07 -1.01 -7.04
C ASN A 254 -16.65 -1.44 -6.67
N MET A 255 -15.75 -0.53 -6.30
CA MET A 255 -14.39 -0.87 -5.90
C MET A 255 -13.93 -0.14 -4.64
N TYR A 256 -13.30 -0.90 -3.75
CA TYR A 256 -12.63 -0.41 -2.56
C TYR A 256 -11.12 -0.60 -2.69
N TRP A 257 -10.36 0.30 -2.07
CA TRP A 257 -8.95 0.12 -1.81
C TRP A 257 -8.74 -0.38 -0.40
N PHE A 258 -7.85 -1.36 -0.24
CA PHE A 258 -7.34 -1.69 1.08
C PHE A 258 -6.54 -0.51 1.60
N ALA A 259 -6.72 -0.21 2.88
CA ALA A 259 -6.08 0.91 3.54
C ALA A 259 -5.43 0.47 4.85
N ILE A 260 -4.44 1.26 5.26
CA ILE A 260 -3.77 1.09 6.54
C ILE A 260 -4.52 1.93 7.59
N PRO A 261 -5.04 1.32 8.66
CA PRO A 261 -5.75 2.05 9.70
C PRO A 261 -4.91 3.15 10.34
N ASN A 262 -5.53 4.30 10.61
CA ASN A 262 -4.91 5.51 11.18
C ASN A 262 -3.79 6.16 10.34
N ILE A 263 -3.61 5.79 9.06
CA ILE A 263 -2.50 6.34 8.26
C ILE A 263 -2.70 7.79 7.82
N GLY A 264 -3.93 8.32 7.84
CA GLY A 264 -4.26 9.62 7.26
C GLY A 264 -3.45 10.82 7.80
N SER A 265 -3.17 10.86 9.11
CA SER A 265 -2.32 11.90 9.71
C SER A 265 -0.88 11.83 9.20
N ILE A 266 -0.38 10.61 8.98
CA ILE A 266 0.95 10.35 8.45
C ILE A 266 1.01 10.71 6.97
N LEU A 267 -0.02 10.39 6.16
CA LEU A 267 -0.06 10.77 4.74
C LEU A 267 -0.05 12.30 4.56
N LYS A 268 -0.78 13.03 5.41
CA LYS A 268 -0.71 14.50 5.42
C LYS A 268 0.71 14.98 5.73
N GLY A 269 1.34 14.41 6.75
CA GLY A 269 2.73 14.70 7.11
C GLY A 269 3.74 14.27 6.04
N LEU A 270 3.45 13.22 5.28
CA LEU A 270 4.27 12.76 4.15
C LEU A 270 4.26 13.82 3.04
N SER A 271 3.07 14.19 2.57
CA SER A 271 2.89 15.20 1.53
C SER A 271 3.46 16.57 1.93
N GLN A 272 3.28 16.98 3.19
CA GLN A 272 3.85 18.23 3.69
C GLN A 272 5.37 18.16 3.84
N GLY A 273 5.92 17.05 4.33
CA GLY A 273 7.36 16.86 4.48
C GLY A 273 8.11 16.86 3.14
N ARG A 274 7.56 16.21 2.10
CA ARG A 274 8.07 16.27 0.72
C ARG A 274 8.19 17.72 0.24
N LYS A 275 7.14 18.52 0.41
CA LYS A 275 7.11 19.94 0.03
C LYS A 275 8.09 20.79 0.84
N GLU A 276 8.18 20.55 2.15
CA GLU A 276 9.10 21.25 3.05
C GLU A 276 10.56 21.01 2.64
N LEU A 277 10.94 19.75 2.39
CA LEU A 277 12.28 19.36 1.96
C LEU A 277 12.64 19.95 0.58
N LEU A 278 11.74 19.83 -0.39
CA LEU A 278 11.94 20.44 -1.71
C LEU A 278 12.04 21.97 -1.63
N SER A 279 11.23 22.63 -0.79
CA SER A 279 11.31 24.07 -0.57
C SER A 279 12.64 24.47 0.05
N LEU A 280 13.14 23.70 1.02
CA LEU A 280 14.43 23.95 1.68
C LEU A 280 15.59 23.91 0.69
N LEU A 281 15.60 22.91 -0.20
CA LEU A 281 16.63 22.78 -1.23
C LEU A 281 16.49 23.85 -2.31
N ASN A 282 15.27 24.13 -2.79
CA ASN A 282 15.03 25.15 -3.82
C ASN A 282 15.45 26.57 -3.41
N ARG A 283 15.49 26.87 -2.11
CA ARG A 283 15.99 28.16 -1.59
C ARG A 283 17.52 28.29 -1.62
N GLN A 284 18.26 27.21 -1.83
CA GLN A 284 19.71 27.25 -1.93
C GLN A 284 20.13 27.78 -3.30
N ARG A 285 21.26 28.52 -3.36
CA ARG A 285 21.79 29.14 -4.59
C ARG A 285 21.89 28.16 -5.76
N TYR A 286 22.29 26.92 -5.49
CA TYR A 286 22.48 25.87 -6.50
C TYR A 286 21.43 24.75 -6.40
N LYS A 287 20.36 24.95 -5.63
CA LYS A 287 19.32 23.93 -5.37
C LYS A 287 19.89 22.61 -4.83
N GLU A 288 20.94 22.71 -4.03
CA GLU A 288 21.70 21.57 -3.55
C GLU A 288 22.25 21.80 -2.13
N MET A 289 22.53 20.72 -1.42
CA MET A 289 23.05 20.74 -0.06
C MET A 289 23.81 19.44 0.25
N MET A 290 24.83 19.52 1.10
CA MET A 290 25.51 18.33 1.63
C MET A 290 24.54 17.45 2.44
N LEU A 291 24.62 16.13 2.29
CA LEU A 291 23.72 15.18 2.94
C LEU A 291 23.84 15.22 4.49
N ALA A 292 25.06 15.19 5.02
CA ALA A 292 25.30 15.14 6.46
C ALA A 292 24.65 16.29 7.27
N PRO A 293 24.77 17.58 6.88
CA PRO A 293 24.07 18.66 7.57
C PRO A 293 22.56 18.65 7.29
N LEU A 294 22.13 18.13 6.13
CA LEU A 294 20.71 18.02 5.79
C LEU A 294 20.00 17.00 6.69
N GLU A 295 20.60 15.83 6.92
CA GLU A 295 20.06 14.78 7.79
C GLU A 295 19.83 15.24 9.23
N LYS A 296 20.66 16.17 9.72
CA LYS A 296 20.54 16.71 11.09
C LYS A 296 19.38 17.70 11.25
N LYS A 297 18.82 18.21 10.16
CA LYS A 297 17.67 19.13 10.22
C LYS A 297 16.40 18.35 10.49
N ARG A 298 15.57 18.87 11.39
CA ARG A 298 14.24 18.33 11.66
C ARG A 298 13.21 19.00 10.77
N LEU A 299 12.35 18.19 10.16
CA LEU A 299 11.15 18.68 9.49
C LEU A 299 10.11 19.08 10.54
N ARG A 300 9.37 20.15 10.27
CA ARG A 300 8.36 20.68 11.21
C ARG A 300 6.98 20.11 10.94
N LEU A 301 6.70 19.80 9.67
CA LEU A 301 5.38 19.44 9.19
C LEU A 301 5.17 17.93 9.04
N SER A 302 6.21 17.13 9.27
CA SER A 302 6.15 15.67 9.14
C SER A 302 6.46 14.96 10.46
N LEU A 303 5.73 13.87 10.73
CA LEU A 303 6.06 12.93 11.80
C LEU A 303 7.17 11.96 11.38
N LEU A 304 7.43 11.85 10.08
CA LEU A 304 8.48 11.03 9.51
C LEU A 304 9.78 11.86 9.45
N ASP A 305 10.91 11.20 9.74
CA ASP A 305 12.19 11.87 9.86
C ASP A 305 12.79 12.29 8.50
N MET A 306 13.83 13.13 8.53
CA MET A 306 14.47 13.63 7.31
C MET A 306 14.98 12.49 6.41
N ARG A 307 15.47 11.39 7.01
CA ARG A 307 15.99 10.23 6.28
C ARG A 307 14.91 9.51 5.50
N PHE A 308 13.71 9.38 6.07
CA PHE A 308 12.55 8.81 5.40
C PHE A 308 12.23 9.57 4.11
N HIS A 309 12.13 10.90 4.18
CA HIS A 309 11.81 11.76 3.03
C HIS A 309 12.94 11.81 2.00
N LEU A 310 14.19 11.83 2.42
CA LEU A 310 15.33 11.82 1.50
C LEU A 310 15.34 10.56 0.64
N ARG A 311 15.19 9.38 1.25
CA ARG A 311 15.13 8.12 0.49
C ARG A 311 13.97 8.09 -0.51
N ASP A 312 12.80 8.54 -0.07
CA ASP A 312 11.60 8.61 -0.91
C ASP A 312 11.79 9.55 -2.11
N LEU A 313 12.29 10.77 -1.88
CA LEU A 313 12.50 11.74 -2.95
C LEU A 313 13.68 11.39 -3.88
N ILE A 314 14.71 10.71 -3.37
CA ILE A 314 15.80 10.19 -4.20
C ILE A 314 15.28 9.07 -5.12
N GLY A 315 14.57 8.08 -4.57
CA GLY A 315 14.12 6.94 -5.36
C GLY A 315 12.89 7.22 -6.23
N SER A 316 12.11 8.27 -5.94
CA SER A 316 11.11 8.80 -6.87
C SER A 316 11.72 9.71 -7.96
N GLY A 317 13.03 10.01 -7.89
CA GLY A 317 13.75 10.78 -8.91
C GLY A 317 13.69 12.30 -8.75
N HIS A 318 12.97 12.82 -7.76
CA HIS A 318 12.91 14.27 -7.47
C HIS A 318 14.25 14.82 -6.97
N LEU A 319 15.05 13.98 -6.30
CA LEU A 319 16.39 14.31 -5.82
C LEU A 319 17.43 13.39 -6.45
N LYS A 320 18.64 13.92 -6.65
CA LYS A 320 19.80 13.18 -7.13
C LYS A 320 20.95 13.34 -6.15
N THR A 321 21.69 12.26 -5.91
CA THR A 321 22.90 12.27 -5.10
C THR A 321 24.13 12.36 -6.00
N VAL A 322 25.03 13.30 -5.71
CA VAL A 322 26.28 13.51 -6.42
C VAL A 322 27.42 13.35 -5.42
N ASN A 323 28.41 12.53 -5.76
CA ASN A 323 29.60 12.38 -4.92
C ASN A 323 30.57 13.53 -5.17
N THR A 324 31.03 14.16 -4.10
CA THR A 324 32.04 15.24 -4.15
C THR A 324 33.20 14.89 -3.23
N PRO A 325 34.41 15.47 -3.43
CA PRO A 325 35.56 15.18 -2.56
C PRO A 325 35.32 15.49 -1.08
N THR A 326 34.38 16.39 -0.78
CA THR A 326 34.03 16.81 0.58
C THR A 326 32.84 16.02 1.16
N GLY A 327 32.23 15.13 0.39
CA GLY A 327 31.14 14.27 0.81
C GLY A 327 30.00 14.15 -0.20
N LEU A 328 28.92 13.49 0.20
CA LEU A 328 27.75 13.30 -0.65
C LEU A 328 26.86 14.55 -0.63
N LEU A 329 26.46 14.97 -1.83
CA LEU A 329 25.65 16.16 -2.06
C LEU A 329 24.31 15.75 -2.66
N VAL A 330 23.23 16.35 -2.17
CA VAL A 330 21.86 16.12 -2.65
C VAL A 330 21.42 17.34 -3.44
N ARG A 331 20.93 17.12 -4.67
CA ARG A 331 20.47 18.17 -5.59
C ARG A 331 19.05 17.88 -6.04
N VAL A 332 18.24 18.93 -6.21
CA VAL A 332 16.93 18.81 -6.87
C VAL A 332 17.13 18.42 -8.33
N SER A 333 16.48 17.35 -8.78
CA SER A 333 16.49 16.98 -10.20
C SER A 333 15.88 18.11 -11.01
N LYS A 334 16.56 18.50 -12.09
CA LYS A 334 15.91 19.31 -13.12
C LYS A 334 15.16 18.32 -13.99
N ASP A 335 13.85 18.53 -14.10
CA ASP A 335 13.03 17.84 -15.11
C ASP A 335 13.57 18.10 -16.51
#